data_AF-A0A4Z1KUV9-F1
#
_entry.id   AF-A0A4Z1KUV9-F1
#
_cell.length_a   1.000
_cell.length_b   1.000
_cell.length_c   1.000
_cell.angle_alpha   90.00
_cell.angle_beta   90.00
_cell.angle_gamma   90.00
#
_symmetry.space_group_name_H-M   'P 1'
#
loop_
_entity.id
_entity.type
_entity.pdbx_description
1 polymer ?
#
loop_
_entity_poly.entity_id
_entity_poly.type
_entity_poly.pdbx_seq_one_letter_code
_entity_poly.pdbx_strand_id
1 'polypeptide(L)'
;MYFVGGGMVQGHPLTSAIPWRVIQKTNIPIFGVNFRKCVTTKTAFPAALQDALSAFYFLLEMGYRQENISIMGDSGGAGIVVTLLLYLNRYRFPMPENAVLISPFVDLTSRFDGKGVGEEEEGTLIELDFMNSEMLAMAGYQYCENRPELRGTLLSPARGRLPEGYKFEGLCRCMVVWGDAEVFGLGIRKLVNHLRQAGVKVEAVVGKDEVHDFPIFSKADGSNEFFGREMEFMIEGTELGVCGIVFDWVKLREFGMFSLCHKVLAESMPARNMIVLEKVRFVHMIRKAGESERLAMSLGGRKKFKKRREEAMRATVEQKGYVC
;
A
#
# COMPACT_ATOMS: atom_id res chain seq x y z
N MET A 1 9.50 -2.04 1.43
CA MET A 1 8.42 -1.59 0.53
C MET A 1 7.97 -0.20 0.93
N TYR A 2 7.58 0.64 -0.02
CA TYR A 2 7.13 2.01 0.26
C TYR A 2 5.81 2.36 -0.44
N PHE A 3 4.87 2.95 0.31
CA PHE A 3 3.57 3.43 -0.15
C PHE A 3 3.48 4.94 0.03
N VAL A 4 3.46 5.67 -1.09
CA VAL A 4 3.41 7.14 -1.09
C VAL A 4 2.07 7.68 -0.56
N GLY A 5 2.14 8.84 0.11
CA GLY A 5 1.01 9.66 0.51
C GLY A 5 0.28 10.36 -0.64
N GLY A 6 -0.51 11.37 -0.30
CA GLY A 6 -1.42 12.05 -1.23
C GLY A 6 -2.87 11.57 -1.13
N GLY A 7 -3.35 11.27 0.08
CA GLY A 7 -4.76 10.96 0.37
C GLY A 7 -5.33 9.78 -0.42
N MET A 8 -4.49 8.83 -0.86
CA MET A 8 -4.85 7.71 -1.75
C MET A 8 -5.34 8.12 -3.16
N VAL A 9 -5.45 9.42 -3.45
CA VAL A 9 -5.97 9.98 -4.72
C VAL A 9 -4.87 10.45 -5.66
N GLN A 10 -3.67 10.73 -5.15
CA GLN A 10 -2.53 11.20 -5.93
C GLN A 10 -1.20 10.62 -5.41
N GLY A 11 -0.08 11.13 -5.95
CA GLY A 11 1.28 10.77 -5.52
C GLY A 11 1.89 9.62 -6.33
N HIS A 12 3.23 9.61 -6.41
CA HIS A 12 4.00 8.55 -7.02
C HIS A 12 5.23 8.25 -6.14
N PRO A 13 5.62 6.97 -5.91
CA PRO A 13 6.73 6.65 -5.01
C PRO A 13 8.06 7.32 -5.41
N LEU A 14 8.28 7.57 -6.71
CA LEU A 14 9.47 8.25 -7.20
C LEU A 14 9.49 9.77 -6.94
N THR A 15 8.34 10.39 -6.64
CA THR A 15 8.25 11.83 -6.40
C THR A 15 8.36 12.20 -4.93
N SER A 16 8.34 11.22 -4.02
CA SER A 16 8.54 11.46 -2.58
C SER A 16 10.02 11.47 -2.25
N ALA A 17 10.46 12.43 -1.43
CA ALA A 17 11.84 12.53 -0.95
C ALA A 17 12.18 11.50 0.14
N ILE A 18 11.18 11.03 0.90
CA ILE A 18 11.36 10.08 2.01
C ILE A 18 12.14 8.83 1.59
N PRO A 19 11.72 8.04 0.58
CA PRO A 19 12.44 6.84 0.21
C PRO A 19 13.89 7.13 -0.22
N TRP A 20 14.12 8.23 -0.95
CA TRP A 20 15.47 8.62 -1.37
C TRP A 20 16.40 8.94 -0.21
N ARG A 21 15.89 9.53 0.87
CA ARG A 21 16.69 9.78 2.07
C ARG A 21 16.93 8.50 2.87
N VAL A 22 15.90 7.68 3.05
CA VAL A 22 16.01 6.40 3.78
C VAL A 22 17.01 5.47 3.10
N ILE A 23 16.99 5.33 1.77
CA ILE A 23 17.93 4.45 1.06
C ILE A 23 19.39 4.92 1.19
N GLN A 24 19.64 6.24 1.24
CA GLN A 24 20.98 6.79 1.42
C GLN A 24 21.57 6.49 2.80
N LYS A 25 20.73 6.43 3.84
CA LYS A 25 21.16 6.12 5.22
C LYS A 25 21.27 4.62 5.47
N THR A 26 20.28 3.86 5.00
CA THR A 26 20.15 2.44 5.32
C THR A 26 20.88 1.51 4.36
N ASN A 27 21.14 1.95 3.12
CA ASN A 27 21.55 1.09 1.99
C ASN A 27 20.58 -0.07 1.71
N ILE A 28 19.34 -0.03 2.23
CA ILE A 28 18.32 -1.04 1.98
C ILE A 28 17.57 -0.70 0.68
N PRO A 29 17.47 -1.62 -0.29
CA PRO A 29 16.71 -1.37 -1.52
C PRO A 29 15.24 -1.05 -1.24
N ILE A 30 14.72 0.00 -1.88
CA ILE A 30 13.32 0.40 -1.73
C ILE A 30 12.49 -0.07 -2.93
N PHE A 31 11.55 -0.97 -2.65
CA PHE A 31 10.48 -1.30 -3.57
C PHE A 31 9.30 -0.31 -3.41
N GLY A 32 9.26 0.71 -4.26
CA GLY A 32 8.19 1.70 -4.30
C GLY A 32 6.94 1.18 -5.02
N VAL A 33 5.81 1.09 -4.32
CA VAL A 33 4.57 0.55 -4.87
C VAL A 33 3.73 1.66 -5.49
N ASN A 34 3.66 1.69 -6.82
CA ASN A 34 2.76 2.59 -7.54
C ASN A 34 1.33 2.01 -7.57
N PHE A 35 0.65 2.04 -6.42
CA PHE A 35 -0.71 1.53 -6.27
C PHE A 35 -1.75 2.40 -7.01
N ARG A 36 -2.87 1.78 -7.41
CA ARG A 36 -4.02 2.43 -8.05
C ARG A 36 -4.65 3.48 -7.13
N LYS A 37 -4.74 4.71 -7.60
CA LYS A 37 -5.35 5.83 -6.87
C LYS A 37 -6.87 5.78 -6.92
N CYS A 38 -7.54 6.15 -5.83
CA CYS A 38 -9.00 6.10 -5.69
C CYS A 38 -9.73 7.29 -6.36
N VAL A 39 -9.41 7.59 -7.61
CA VAL A 39 -10.02 8.68 -8.38
C VAL A 39 -11.26 8.26 -9.18
N THR A 40 -11.60 6.97 -9.15
CA THR A 40 -12.82 6.42 -9.75
C THR A 40 -13.40 5.34 -8.84
N THR A 41 -14.70 5.06 -8.98
CA THR A 41 -15.36 3.94 -8.30
C THR A 41 -14.63 2.61 -8.55
N LYS A 42 -14.05 2.37 -9.75
CA LYS A 42 -13.30 1.13 -10.05
C LYS A 42 -11.98 1.01 -9.30
N THR A 43 -11.43 2.12 -8.83
CA THR A 43 -10.11 2.20 -8.17
C THR A 43 -10.20 2.67 -6.72
N ALA A 44 -11.41 2.87 -6.20
CA ALA A 44 -11.68 2.97 -4.76
C ALA A 44 -11.34 1.65 -4.04
N PHE A 45 -11.43 1.64 -2.71
CA PHE A 45 -11.20 0.44 -1.90
C PHE A 45 -12.00 -0.75 -2.48
N PRO A 46 -11.40 -1.95 -2.64
CA PRO A 46 -10.12 -2.39 -2.09
C PRO A 46 -8.91 -2.31 -3.05
N ALA A 47 -8.95 -1.51 -4.12
CA ALA A 47 -7.91 -1.55 -5.17
C ALA A 47 -6.48 -1.35 -4.62
N ALA A 48 -6.26 -0.33 -3.79
CA ALA A 48 -4.95 -0.07 -3.19
C ALA A 48 -4.48 -1.20 -2.25
N LEU A 49 -5.40 -1.81 -1.48
CA LEU A 49 -5.09 -2.97 -0.63
C LEU A 49 -4.70 -4.20 -1.47
N GLN A 50 -5.39 -4.45 -2.59
CA GLN A 50 -5.04 -5.52 -3.52
C GLN A 50 -3.65 -5.33 -4.11
N ASP A 51 -3.30 -4.10 -4.49
CA ASP A 51 -1.98 -3.77 -5.03
C ASP A 51 -0.90 -3.94 -3.95
N ALA A 52 -1.20 -3.55 -2.70
CA ALA A 52 -0.31 -3.73 -1.56
C ALA A 52 -0.03 -5.20 -1.26
N LEU A 53 -1.07 -6.05 -1.25
CA LEU A 53 -0.95 -7.50 -1.11
C LEU A 53 -0.13 -8.10 -2.25
N SER A 54 -0.44 -7.74 -3.49
CA SER A 54 0.27 -8.24 -4.67
C SER A 54 1.75 -7.89 -4.63
N ALA A 55 2.07 -6.66 -4.21
CA ALA A 55 3.43 -6.17 -4.05
C ALA A 55 4.21 -6.91 -2.95
N PHE A 56 3.56 -7.21 -1.81
CA PHE A 56 4.19 -7.96 -0.72
C PHE A 56 4.49 -9.40 -1.13
N TYR A 57 3.50 -10.09 -1.72
CA TYR A 57 3.69 -11.44 -2.23
C TYR A 57 4.71 -11.53 -3.36
N PHE A 58 4.78 -10.52 -4.23
CA PHE A 58 5.83 -10.45 -5.25
C PHE A 58 7.24 -10.47 -4.63
N LEU A 59 7.47 -9.78 -3.52
CA LEU A 59 8.76 -9.85 -2.83
C LEU A 59 9.02 -11.24 -2.23
N LEU A 60 8.01 -11.88 -1.65
CA LEU A 60 8.15 -13.25 -1.16
C LEU A 60 8.48 -14.23 -2.30
N GLU A 61 7.83 -14.10 -3.46
CA GLU A 61 8.11 -14.90 -4.66
C GLU A 61 9.52 -14.63 -5.23
N MET A 62 10.02 -13.41 -5.07
CA MET A 62 11.40 -13.06 -5.43
C MET A 62 12.45 -13.64 -4.46
N GLY A 63 12.03 -14.34 -3.41
CA GLY A 63 12.91 -15.00 -2.44
C GLY A 63 13.27 -14.15 -1.22
N TYR A 64 12.69 -12.96 -1.07
CA TYR A 64 12.84 -12.19 0.17
C TYR A 64 12.04 -12.88 1.28
N ARG A 65 12.68 -13.12 2.43
CA ARG A 65 11.98 -13.60 3.63
C ARG A 65 11.13 -12.48 4.23
N GLN A 66 10.01 -12.82 4.86
CA GLN A 66 9.11 -11.83 5.48
C GLN A 66 9.83 -11.00 6.56
N GLU A 67 10.77 -11.61 7.29
CA GLU A 67 11.58 -10.99 8.35
C GLU A 67 12.62 -10.00 7.78
N ASN A 68 12.84 -10.01 6.47
CA ASN A 68 13.71 -9.07 5.78
C ASN A 68 12.92 -7.95 5.08
N ILE A 69 11.60 -7.88 5.26
CA ILE A 69 10.74 -6.89 4.61
C ILE A 69 10.22 -5.90 5.65
N SER A 70 10.68 -4.66 5.57
CA SER A 70 10.02 -3.51 6.19
C SER A 70 8.96 -2.94 5.25
N ILE A 71 7.82 -2.52 5.79
CA ILE A 71 6.80 -1.79 5.03
C ILE A 71 6.68 -0.36 5.56
N MET A 72 6.86 0.62 4.67
CA MET A 72 6.81 2.03 5.00
C MET A 72 5.72 2.73 4.20
N GLY A 73 5.11 3.76 4.77
CA GLY A 73 4.28 4.70 4.03
C GLY A 73 4.12 6.02 4.75
N ASP A 74 3.68 7.03 4.01
CA ASP A 74 3.34 8.37 4.48
C ASP A 74 1.86 8.68 4.24
N SER A 75 1.24 9.46 5.13
CA SER A 75 -0.13 9.95 4.98
C SER A 75 -1.14 8.84 4.62
N GLY A 76 -1.84 8.98 3.50
CA GLY A 76 -2.74 7.96 2.97
C GLY A 76 -2.06 6.62 2.62
N GLY A 77 -0.80 6.66 2.21
CA GLY A 77 0.03 5.48 1.98
C GLY A 77 0.25 4.69 3.27
N ALA A 78 0.51 5.37 4.38
CA ALA A 78 0.60 4.74 5.70
C ALA A 78 -0.74 4.16 6.16
N GLY A 79 -1.87 4.81 5.84
CA GLY A 79 -3.22 4.24 6.07
C GLY A 79 -3.44 2.92 5.32
N ILE A 80 -2.94 2.81 4.08
CA ILE A 80 -2.93 1.55 3.32
C ILE A 80 -2.05 0.50 4.02
N VAL A 81 -0.88 0.87 4.55
CA VAL A 81 -0.01 -0.04 5.31
C VAL A 81 -0.74 -0.60 6.54
N VAL A 82 -1.39 0.25 7.35
CA VAL A 82 -2.16 -0.23 8.52
C VAL A 82 -3.24 -1.22 8.10
N THR A 83 -3.98 -0.92 7.03
CA THR A 83 -5.02 -1.81 6.52
C THR A 83 -4.45 -3.13 6.00
N LEU A 84 -3.28 -3.10 5.35
CA LEU A 84 -2.55 -4.29 4.91
C LEU A 84 -2.17 -5.17 6.11
N LEU A 85 -1.57 -4.60 7.16
CA LEU A 85 -1.15 -5.34 8.36
C LEU A 85 -2.36 -6.02 9.03
N LEU A 86 -3.47 -5.29 9.19
CA LEU A 86 -4.72 -5.81 9.72
C LEU A 86 -5.26 -6.97 8.87
N TYR A 87 -5.17 -6.87 7.55
CA TYR A 87 -5.56 -7.93 6.62
C TYR A 87 -4.66 -9.16 6.73
N LEU A 88 -3.33 -8.98 6.73
CA LEU A 88 -2.38 -10.08 6.89
C LEU A 88 -2.62 -10.83 8.20
N ASN A 89 -2.85 -10.10 9.31
CA ASN A 89 -3.17 -10.68 10.61
C ASN A 89 -4.48 -11.48 10.58
N ARG A 90 -5.56 -10.89 10.05
CA ARG A 90 -6.89 -11.53 9.97
C ARG A 90 -6.84 -12.89 9.28
N TYR A 91 -6.06 -13.00 8.22
CA TYR A 91 -5.95 -14.19 7.39
C TYR A 91 -4.72 -15.05 7.69
N ARG A 92 -3.95 -14.71 8.74
CA ARG A 92 -2.75 -15.41 9.18
C ARG A 92 -1.73 -15.58 8.04
N PHE A 93 -1.61 -14.54 7.22
CA PHE A 93 -0.57 -14.47 6.21
C PHE A 93 0.77 -14.04 6.81
N PRO A 94 1.88 -14.28 6.10
CA PRO A 94 3.19 -13.76 6.47
C PRO A 94 3.13 -12.28 6.88
N MET A 95 3.77 -11.95 8.00
CA MET A 95 3.82 -10.59 8.54
C MET A 95 5.21 -10.00 8.24
N PRO A 96 5.32 -8.77 7.71
CA PRO A 96 6.61 -8.09 7.60
C PRO A 96 7.26 -7.90 8.97
N GLU A 97 8.58 -7.73 8.98
CA GLU A 97 9.36 -7.54 10.22
C GLU A 97 8.92 -6.31 11.02
N ASN A 98 8.71 -5.19 10.31
CA ASN A 98 8.32 -3.93 10.91
C ASN A 98 7.56 -3.04 9.92
N ALA A 99 6.87 -2.06 10.49
CA ALA A 99 6.21 -1.00 9.74
C ALA A 99 6.66 0.39 10.17
N VAL A 100 6.87 1.29 9.21
CA VAL A 100 7.16 2.71 9.45
C VAL A 100 6.00 3.53 8.89
N LEU A 101 5.25 4.16 9.79
CA LEU A 101 4.01 4.88 9.53
C LEU A 101 4.24 6.37 9.76
N ILE A 102 4.43 7.11 8.67
CA ILE A 102 4.66 8.56 8.71
C ILE A 102 3.30 9.24 8.52
N SER A 103 2.92 10.08 9.47
CA SER A 103 1.71 10.92 9.42
C SER A 103 0.43 10.15 9.06
N PRO A 104 0.15 8.95 9.61
CA PRO A 104 -0.81 8.06 8.95
C PRO A 104 -2.24 8.58 8.96
N PHE A 105 -2.90 8.59 7.78
CA PHE A 105 -4.30 8.96 7.67
C PHE A 105 -5.20 7.78 8.08
N VAL A 106 -5.62 7.77 9.35
CA VAL A 106 -6.23 6.59 10.02
C VAL A 106 -7.60 6.86 10.66
N ASP A 107 -8.17 8.03 10.40
CA ASP A 107 -9.57 8.36 10.71
C ASP A 107 -10.20 9.08 9.52
N LEU A 108 -10.75 8.31 8.58
CA LEU A 108 -11.44 8.83 7.41
C LEU A 108 -12.81 9.44 7.76
N THR A 109 -13.26 9.34 9.02
CA THR A 109 -14.54 9.91 9.48
C THR A 109 -14.37 11.27 10.15
N SER A 110 -13.15 11.64 10.53
CA SER A 110 -12.88 12.96 11.11
C SER A 110 -13.27 14.06 10.12
N ARG A 111 -13.83 15.13 10.69
CA ARG A 111 -14.19 16.36 9.99
C ARG A 111 -13.13 17.43 10.11
N PHE A 112 -12.19 17.26 11.04
CA PHE A 112 -11.13 18.22 11.35
C PHE A 112 -11.66 19.62 11.71
N ASP A 113 -12.89 19.70 12.21
CA ASP A 113 -13.57 20.98 12.50
C ASP A 113 -13.62 21.33 13.99
N GLY A 114 -13.06 20.48 14.85
CA GLY A 114 -13.02 20.68 16.30
C GLY A 114 -14.38 20.53 17.00
N LYS A 115 -15.44 20.11 16.29
CA LYS A 115 -16.81 20.07 16.85
C LYS A 115 -17.21 18.71 17.41
N GLY A 116 -16.37 17.68 17.24
CA GLY A 116 -16.57 16.38 17.85
C GLY A 116 -16.24 16.38 19.34
N VAL A 117 -16.92 15.54 20.12
CA VAL A 117 -16.63 15.34 21.54
C VAL A 117 -15.22 14.74 21.69
N GLY A 118 -14.31 15.44 22.36
CA GLY A 118 -12.92 15.00 22.51
C GLY A 118 -12.09 15.17 21.23
N GLU A 119 -12.54 16.01 20.31
CA GLU A 119 -11.88 16.35 19.03
C GLU A 119 -11.57 17.86 18.95
N GLU A 120 -11.68 18.59 20.07
CA GLU A 120 -11.57 20.05 20.12
C GLU A 120 -10.24 20.59 19.57
N GLU A 121 -9.15 19.85 19.79
CA GLU A 121 -7.80 20.17 19.30
C GLU A 121 -7.70 20.10 17.77
N GLU A 122 -8.51 19.27 17.09
CA GLU A 122 -8.44 19.12 15.63
C GLU A 122 -8.70 20.44 14.90
N GLY A 123 -9.62 21.27 15.42
CA GLY A 123 -9.92 22.58 14.85
C GLY A 123 -8.79 23.59 15.00
N THR A 124 -7.87 23.40 15.97
CA THR A 124 -6.66 24.23 16.06
C THR A 124 -5.57 23.68 15.14
N LEU A 125 -5.39 22.35 15.11
CA LEU A 125 -4.36 21.70 14.31
C LEU A 125 -4.57 21.89 12.81
N ILE A 126 -5.81 21.89 12.32
CA ILE A 126 -6.11 22.16 10.90
C ILE A 126 -5.66 23.57 10.46
N GLU A 127 -5.67 24.55 11.36
CA GLU A 127 -5.24 25.94 11.07
C GLU A 127 -3.71 26.11 11.11
N LEU A 128 -3.01 25.23 11.84
CA LEU A 128 -1.54 25.21 11.91
C LEU A 128 -0.92 24.41 10.75
N ASP A 129 -1.63 23.41 10.26
CA ASP A 129 -1.21 22.55 9.17
C ASP A 129 -1.51 23.18 7.79
N PHE A 130 -0.82 22.71 6.75
CA PHE A 130 -1.11 23.13 5.36
C PHE A 130 -2.24 22.31 4.71
N MET A 131 -2.82 21.37 5.45
CA MET A 131 -3.87 20.48 4.98
C MET A 131 -5.24 21.18 4.96
N ASN A 132 -6.10 20.74 4.04
CA ASN A 132 -7.46 21.26 3.91
C ASN A 132 -8.51 20.20 4.26
N SER A 133 -9.41 20.53 5.19
CA SER A 133 -10.45 19.62 5.70
C SER A 133 -11.37 19.07 4.61
N GLU A 134 -11.75 19.89 3.62
CA GLU A 134 -12.62 19.47 2.53
C GLU A 134 -11.92 18.47 1.60
N MET A 135 -10.65 18.72 1.28
CA MET A 135 -9.82 17.79 0.49
C MET A 135 -9.66 16.44 1.21
N LEU A 136 -9.39 16.47 2.52
CA LEU A 136 -9.28 15.27 3.34
C LEU A 136 -10.60 14.48 3.39
N ALA A 137 -11.71 15.17 3.59
CA ALA A 137 -13.04 14.56 3.58
C ALA A 137 -13.33 13.93 2.21
N MET A 138 -13.07 14.64 1.11
CA MET A 138 -13.26 14.15 -0.26
C MET A 138 -12.44 12.88 -0.51
N ALA A 139 -11.15 12.88 -0.14
CA ALA A 139 -10.29 11.71 -0.26
C ALA A 139 -10.85 10.50 0.53
N GLY A 140 -11.30 10.73 1.77
CA GLY A 140 -11.92 9.70 2.61
C GLY A 140 -13.22 9.13 2.00
N TYR A 141 -14.09 9.97 1.43
CA TYR A 141 -15.30 9.54 0.72
C TYR A 141 -14.95 8.74 -0.54
N GLN A 142 -14.07 9.26 -1.40
CA GLN A 142 -13.65 8.61 -2.64
C GLN A 142 -12.97 7.27 -2.39
N TYR A 143 -12.10 7.18 -1.38
CA TYR A 143 -11.43 5.92 -1.04
C TYR A 143 -12.44 4.84 -0.62
N CYS A 144 -13.50 5.22 0.09
CA CYS A 144 -14.47 4.29 0.65
C CYS A 144 -15.71 4.07 -0.23
N GLU A 145 -15.80 4.68 -1.42
CA GLU A 145 -17.04 4.76 -2.22
C GLU A 145 -17.72 3.40 -2.45
N ASN A 146 -16.95 2.34 -2.73
CA ASN A 146 -17.48 0.99 -2.94
C ASN A 146 -17.92 0.27 -1.65
N ARG A 147 -17.38 0.69 -0.51
CA ARG A 147 -17.51 0.03 0.80
C ARG A 147 -17.70 1.08 1.92
N PRO A 148 -18.73 1.94 1.83
CA PRO A 148 -18.91 3.06 2.76
C PRO A 148 -19.08 2.60 4.21
N GLU A 149 -19.59 1.38 4.43
CA GLU A 149 -19.75 0.78 5.75
C GLU A 149 -18.41 0.47 6.45
N LEU A 150 -17.31 0.38 5.70
CA LEU A 150 -15.97 0.18 6.26
C LEU A 150 -15.28 1.48 6.67
N ARG A 151 -15.81 2.64 6.24
CA ARG A 151 -15.17 3.95 6.45
C ARG A 151 -14.94 4.24 7.93
N GLY A 152 -15.92 4.00 8.79
CA GLY A 152 -15.81 4.25 10.23
C GLY A 152 -15.26 3.09 11.06
N THR A 153 -14.80 2.02 10.41
CA THR A 153 -14.34 0.78 11.05
C THR A 153 -12.94 0.40 10.55
N LEU A 154 -12.81 -0.56 9.63
CA LEU A 154 -11.54 -1.08 9.14
C LEU A 154 -10.65 0.00 8.53
N LEU A 155 -11.24 0.97 7.84
CA LEU A 155 -10.51 2.04 7.15
C LEU A 155 -10.25 3.26 8.05
N SER A 156 -10.78 3.25 9.27
CA SER A 156 -10.49 4.26 10.30
C SER A 156 -10.05 3.58 11.61
N PRO A 157 -8.91 2.87 11.62
CA PRO A 157 -8.48 2.08 12.76
C PRO A 157 -8.25 2.93 14.03
N ALA A 158 -8.02 4.24 13.92
CA ALA A 158 -7.97 5.14 15.08
C ALA A 158 -9.27 5.14 15.91
N ARG A 159 -10.41 4.79 15.31
CA ARG A 159 -11.71 4.69 16.01
C ARG A 159 -11.82 3.46 16.90
N GLY A 160 -10.90 2.49 16.82
CA GLY A 160 -10.90 1.25 17.61
C GLY A 160 -12.04 0.27 17.29
N ARG A 161 -12.90 0.58 16.31
CA ARG A 161 -14.09 -0.22 15.93
C ARG A 161 -13.77 -1.13 14.75
N LEU A 162 -12.92 -2.14 14.96
CA LEU A 162 -12.56 -3.08 13.90
C LEU A 162 -13.69 -4.10 13.62
N PRO A 163 -13.96 -4.48 12.35
CA PRO A 163 -14.90 -5.56 12.04
C PRO A 163 -14.45 -6.91 12.59
N GLU A 164 -15.38 -7.86 12.69
CA GLU A 164 -15.13 -9.18 13.28
C GLU A 164 -13.89 -9.89 12.68
N GLY A 165 -13.03 -10.34 13.60
CA GLY A 165 -11.79 -11.05 13.31
C GLY A 165 -10.60 -10.16 12.97
N TYR A 166 -10.80 -8.88 12.64
CA TYR A 166 -9.70 -7.92 12.53
C TYR A 166 -9.31 -7.45 13.92
N LYS A 167 -8.01 -7.42 14.20
CA LYS A 167 -7.49 -7.08 15.52
C LYS A 167 -6.06 -6.54 15.43
N PHE A 168 -5.65 -5.75 16.42
CA PHE A 168 -4.31 -5.17 16.51
C PHE A 168 -3.30 -6.14 17.14
N GLU A 169 -3.76 -7.12 17.92
CA GLU A 169 -2.89 -8.11 18.55
C GLU A 169 -2.24 -8.98 17.47
N GLY A 170 -0.92 -9.11 17.53
CA GLY A 170 -0.12 -9.89 16.57
C GLY A 170 0.32 -9.12 15.34
N LEU A 171 0.10 -7.79 15.27
CA LEU A 171 0.77 -6.96 14.27
C LEU A 171 2.28 -6.85 14.57
N CYS A 172 3.07 -6.64 13.52
CA CYS A 172 4.51 -6.38 13.66
C CYS A 172 4.77 -5.06 14.40
N ARG A 173 6.03 -4.86 14.84
CA ARG A 173 6.41 -3.61 15.50
C ARG A 173 6.25 -2.42 14.55
N CYS A 174 5.86 -1.28 15.11
CA CYS A 174 5.60 -0.06 14.35
C CYS A 174 6.45 1.11 14.86
N MET A 175 7.06 1.86 13.94
CA MET A 175 7.45 3.23 14.18
C MET A 175 6.33 4.12 13.65
N VAL A 176 5.82 5.02 14.49
CA VAL A 176 4.76 5.96 14.14
C VAL A 176 5.30 7.37 14.32
N VAL A 177 5.31 8.13 13.23
CA VAL A 177 5.95 9.45 13.13
C VAL A 177 4.88 10.48 12.81
N TRP A 178 4.83 11.61 13.51
CA TRP A 178 3.89 12.70 13.20
C TRP A 178 4.39 14.03 13.78
N GLY A 179 3.88 15.14 13.26
CA GLY A 179 4.16 16.47 13.81
C GLY A 179 3.20 16.83 14.96
N ASP A 180 3.65 17.54 15.99
CA ASP A 180 2.74 18.00 17.06
C ASP A 180 1.80 19.15 16.63
N ALA A 181 2.09 19.83 15.51
CA ALA A 181 1.23 20.80 14.85
C ALA A 181 0.44 20.18 13.67
N GLU A 182 0.38 18.84 13.58
CA GLU A 182 -0.24 18.11 12.48
C GLU A 182 -1.73 17.84 12.70
N VAL A 183 -2.55 18.04 11.66
CA VAL A 183 -4.00 17.80 11.66
C VAL A 183 -4.39 16.36 12.04
N PHE A 184 -3.60 15.36 11.65
CA PHE A 184 -3.88 13.96 11.97
C PHE A 184 -3.42 13.54 13.37
N GLY A 185 -2.74 14.41 14.12
CA GLY A 185 -2.11 14.09 15.41
C GLY A 185 -3.06 13.42 16.39
N LEU A 186 -4.33 13.85 16.48
CA LEU A 186 -5.32 13.21 17.35
C LEU A 186 -5.63 11.76 16.95
N GLY A 187 -5.88 11.50 15.66
CA GLY A 187 -6.13 10.16 15.14
C GLY A 187 -4.93 9.23 15.30
N ILE A 188 -3.73 9.77 15.07
CA ILE A 188 -2.46 9.05 15.21
C ILE A 188 -2.24 8.64 16.68
N ARG A 189 -2.44 9.56 17.63
CA ARG A 189 -2.34 9.27 19.07
C ARG A 189 -3.34 8.18 19.50
N LYS A 190 -4.58 8.22 19.00
CA LYS A 190 -5.58 7.16 19.23
C LYS A 190 -5.10 5.80 18.70
N LEU A 191 -4.58 5.75 17.47
CA LEU A 191 -4.02 4.51 16.89
C LEU A 191 -2.84 3.97 17.70
N VAL A 192 -1.88 4.82 18.07
CA VAL A 192 -0.72 4.43 18.91
C VAL A 192 -1.19 3.81 20.23
N ASN A 193 -2.22 4.37 20.85
CA ASN A 193 -2.80 3.82 22.08
C ASN A 193 -3.41 2.43 21.84
N HIS A 194 -4.19 2.23 20.77
CA HIS A 194 -4.76 0.92 20.43
C HIS A 194 -3.67 -0.13 20.18
N LEU A 195 -2.63 0.22 19.43
CA LEU A 195 -1.50 -0.67 19.15
C LEU A 195 -0.77 -1.08 20.44
N ARG A 196 -0.47 -0.12 21.32
CA ARG A 196 0.18 -0.41 22.62
C ARG A 196 -0.68 -1.26 23.53
N GLN A 197 -1.98 -0.99 23.61
CA GLN A 197 -2.93 -1.79 24.40
C GLN A 197 -3.03 -3.24 23.89
N ALA A 198 -2.90 -3.43 22.58
CA ALA A 198 -2.86 -4.75 21.94
C ALA A 198 -1.48 -5.45 22.04
N GLY A 199 -0.52 -4.88 22.77
CA GLY A 199 0.81 -5.44 22.98
C GLY A 199 1.78 -5.29 21.80
N VAL A 200 1.47 -4.45 20.81
CA VAL A 200 2.38 -4.15 19.70
C VAL A 200 3.53 -3.26 20.20
N LYS A 201 4.78 -3.58 19.87
CA LYS A 201 5.93 -2.69 20.12
C LYS A 201 5.79 -1.46 19.24
N VAL A 202 5.53 -0.30 19.85
CA VAL A 202 5.36 0.98 19.14
C VAL A 202 6.39 2.00 19.57
N GLU A 203 7.22 2.40 18.60
CA GLU A 203 8.10 3.54 18.70
C GLU A 203 7.38 4.80 18.18
N ALA A 204 7.16 5.78 19.04
CA ALA A 204 6.54 7.04 18.66
C ALA A 204 7.63 8.11 18.47
N VAL A 205 7.59 8.80 17.34
CA VAL A 205 8.47 9.93 17.03
C VAL A 205 7.60 11.14 16.75
N VAL A 206 7.70 12.17 17.60
CA VAL A 206 6.91 13.39 17.46
C VAL A 206 7.83 14.52 17.06
N GLY A 207 7.61 15.09 15.88
CA GLY A 207 8.29 16.30 15.42
C GLY A 207 7.71 17.51 16.15
N LYS A 208 8.57 18.29 16.80
CA LYS A 208 8.15 19.49 17.54
C LYS A 208 7.98 20.67 16.58
N ASP A 209 6.85 21.36 16.67
CA ASP A 209 6.42 22.45 15.80
C ASP A 209 6.34 22.02 14.31
N GLU A 210 6.17 20.71 14.08
CA GLU A 210 6.17 20.10 12.74
C GLU A 210 4.74 19.80 12.26
N VAL A 211 4.55 19.89 10.94
CA VAL A 211 3.24 19.73 10.26
C VAL A 211 3.11 18.35 9.60
N HIS A 212 1.99 18.12 8.88
CA HIS A 212 1.78 16.88 8.15
C HIS A 212 2.93 16.52 7.22
N ASP A 213 3.38 15.25 7.28
CA ASP A 213 4.48 14.74 6.44
C ASP A 213 5.77 15.56 6.54
N PHE A 214 6.04 16.15 7.71
CA PHE A 214 7.25 16.95 7.93
C PHE A 214 8.57 16.31 7.49
N PRO A 215 8.79 14.97 7.49
CA PRO A 215 10.04 14.39 6.98
C PRO A 215 10.30 14.65 5.49
N ILE A 216 9.28 15.09 4.72
CA ILE A 216 9.44 15.55 3.33
C ILE A 216 10.16 16.92 3.27
N PHE A 217 9.89 17.79 4.24
CA PHE A 217 10.27 19.21 4.21
C PHE A 217 11.42 19.55 5.15
N SER A 218 11.57 18.79 6.22
CA SER A 218 12.53 19.03 7.29
C SER A 218 13.77 18.15 7.16
N LYS A 219 14.84 18.52 7.85
CA LYS A 219 16.01 17.65 7.99
C LYS A 219 15.70 16.47 8.90
N ALA A 220 15.04 16.69 10.04
CA ALA A 220 14.66 15.67 11.01
C ALA A 220 15.77 14.62 11.29
N ASP A 221 17.03 15.07 11.35
CA ASP A 221 18.25 14.25 11.45
C ASP A 221 18.78 14.10 12.88
N GLY A 222 18.22 14.82 13.85
CA GLY A 222 18.61 14.73 15.26
C GLY A 222 18.39 13.32 15.83
N SER A 223 19.12 12.96 16.88
CA SER A 223 19.09 11.61 17.46
C SER A 223 17.70 11.15 17.95
N ASN A 224 16.81 12.11 18.24
CA ASN A 224 15.44 11.83 18.67
C ASN A 224 14.41 12.06 17.54
N GLU A 225 14.85 12.51 16.38
CA GLU A 225 14.02 12.81 15.20
C GLU A 225 13.96 11.61 14.26
N PHE A 226 13.07 11.67 13.27
CA PHE A 226 12.77 10.52 12.42
C PHE A 226 14.00 9.92 11.73
N PHE A 227 14.76 10.74 10.99
CA PHE A 227 15.94 10.25 10.27
C PHE A 227 17.15 9.95 11.17
N GLY A 228 17.05 10.21 12.47
CA GLY A 228 18.05 9.76 13.44
C GLY A 228 17.79 8.35 13.98
N ARG A 229 16.59 7.82 13.75
CA ARG A 229 16.07 6.61 14.43
C ARG A 229 15.57 5.53 13.48
N GLU A 230 15.13 5.90 12.29
CA GLU A 230 14.55 5.00 11.29
C GLU A 230 15.48 3.86 10.89
N MET A 231 16.78 4.14 10.75
CA MET A 231 17.77 3.12 10.40
C MET A 231 17.84 2.04 11.48
N GLU A 232 18.03 2.45 12.73
CA GLU A 232 18.11 1.52 13.86
C GLU A 232 16.83 0.71 13.99
N PHE A 233 15.66 1.36 13.93
CA PHE A 233 14.38 0.68 14.00
C PHE A 233 14.18 -0.36 12.89
N MET A 234 14.58 -0.03 11.65
CA MET A 234 14.45 -0.94 10.51
C MET A 234 15.36 -2.16 10.60
N ILE A 235 16.57 -2.01 11.16
CA ILE A 235 17.57 -3.09 11.26
C ILE A 235 17.54 -3.84 12.59
N GLU A 236 16.93 -3.28 13.64
CA GLU A 236 16.80 -3.94 14.94
C GLU A 236 16.06 -5.27 14.77
N GLY A 237 16.69 -6.41 15.06
CA GLY A 237 16.07 -7.73 14.90
C GLY A 237 16.22 -8.40 13.53
N THR A 238 16.75 -7.71 12.51
CA THR A 238 17.23 -8.42 11.32
C THR A 238 18.62 -9.00 11.62
N GLU A 239 18.74 -10.33 11.65
CA GLU A 239 20.06 -10.94 11.49
C GLU A 239 20.57 -10.53 10.10
N LEU A 240 21.45 -9.52 10.06
CA LEU A 240 22.20 -9.14 8.87
C LEU A 240 23.23 -10.24 8.56
N GLY A 241 22.74 -11.44 8.22
CA GLY A 241 23.48 -12.34 7.37
C GLY A 241 23.60 -11.64 6.03
N VAL A 242 24.81 -11.24 5.67
CA VAL A 242 25.17 -10.63 4.39
C VAL A 242 24.54 -11.45 3.27
N CYS A 243 23.34 -11.05 2.83
CA CYS A 243 22.65 -11.72 1.76
C CYS A 243 23.24 -11.13 0.48
N GLY A 244 24.33 -11.75 0.01
CA GLY A 244 24.86 -11.55 -1.32
C GLY A 244 23.84 -12.02 -2.35
N ILE A 245 22.74 -11.28 -2.51
CA ILE A 245 21.87 -11.41 -3.67
C ILE A 245 22.59 -10.71 -4.81
N VAL A 246 23.45 -11.46 -5.49
CA VAL A 246 23.96 -11.07 -6.80
C VAL A 246 22.75 -11.02 -7.74
N PHE A 247 22.36 -9.82 -8.15
CA PHE A 247 21.35 -9.63 -9.19
C PHE A 247 21.87 -10.20 -10.51
N ASP A 248 21.54 -11.46 -10.80
CA ASP A 248 21.73 -12.05 -12.11
C ASP A 248 20.60 -11.58 -13.04
N TRP A 249 20.83 -10.47 -13.72
CA TRP A 249 19.92 -9.88 -14.70
C TRP A 249 19.54 -10.84 -15.84
N VAL A 250 20.29 -11.93 -16.04
CA VAL A 250 20.03 -12.94 -17.08
C VAL A 250 18.88 -13.88 -16.67
N LYS A 251 18.74 -14.23 -15.38
CA LYS A 251 17.68 -15.14 -14.90
C LYS A 251 16.28 -14.54 -14.91
N LEU A 252 16.13 -13.22 -14.84
CA LEU A 252 14.83 -12.54 -14.91
C LEU A 252 14.15 -12.65 -16.29
N ARG A 253 14.88 -13.05 -17.35
CA ARG A 253 14.31 -13.28 -18.68
C ARG A 253 13.82 -14.72 -18.91
N GLU A 254 14.25 -15.69 -18.11
CA GLU A 254 14.02 -17.11 -18.40
C GLU A 254 13.03 -17.83 -17.47
N PHE A 255 12.62 -17.21 -16.36
CA PHE A 255 11.61 -17.82 -15.46
C PHE A 255 10.17 -17.60 -15.95
N GLY A 256 9.80 -18.36 -16.98
CA GLY A 256 8.41 -18.66 -17.28
C GLY A 256 7.87 -19.74 -16.33
N MET A 257 7.51 -19.37 -15.10
CA MET A 257 6.84 -20.29 -14.15
C MET A 257 5.65 -19.62 -13.46
N PHE A 258 4.48 -19.69 -14.11
CA PHE A 258 3.17 -19.38 -13.52
C PHE A 258 2.33 -20.66 -13.38
N SER A 259 2.78 -21.65 -12.59
CA SER A 259 1.95 -22.83 -12.27
C SER A 259 1.70 -23.05 -10.78
N LEU A 260 2.38 -22.34 -9.86
CA LEU A 260 2.21 -22.57 -8.42
C LEU A 260 1.01 -21.80 -7.81
N CYS A 261 0.58 -20.70 -8.44
CA CYS A 261 -0.65 -19.98 -8.05
C CYS A 261 -1.93 -20.81 -8.21
N HIS A 262 -1.93 -21.86 -9.03
CA HIS A 262 -3.16 -22.58 -9.38
C HIS A 262 -3.56 -23.68 -8.38
N LYS A 263 -2.62 -24.26 -7.62
CA LYS A 263 -2.94 -25.34 -6.66
C LYS A 263 -3.32 -24.80 -5.27
N VAL A 264 -2.62 -23.79 -4.77
CA VAL A 264 -2.85 -23.27 -3.41
C VAL A 264 -4.14 -22.43 -3.32
N LEU A 265 -4.56 -21.78 -4.41
CA LEU A 265 -5.77 -20.94 -4.44
C LEU A 265 -7.04 -21.69 -4.83
N ALA A 266 -6.95 -22.90 -5.39
CA ALA A 266 -8.12 -23.69 -5.79
C ALA A 266 -8.69 -24.54 -4.65
N GLU A 267 -7.88 -24.91 -3.65
CA GLU A 267 -8.28 -25.83 -2.57
C GLU A 267 -8.95 -25.14 -1.37
N SER A 268 -9.04 -23.79 -1.35
CA SER A 268 -9.41 -23.04 -0.14
C SER A 268 -10.54 -22.00 -0.29
N MET A 269 -11.32 -21.97 -1.38
CA MET A 269 -12.43 -21.01 -1.52
C MET A 269 -13.76 -21.63 -2.01
N PRO A 270 -14.91 -21.27 -1.41
CA PRO A 270 -16.22 -21.61 -1.97
C PRO A 270 -16.50 -20.86 -3.28
N ALA A 271 -17.14 -21.55 -4.23
CA ALA A 271 -17.29 -21.21 -5.65
C ALA A 271 -17.93 -19.83 -5.99
N ARG A 272 -18.43 -19.07 -5.00
CA ARG A 272 -19.06 -17.75 -5.24
C ARG A 272 -18.08 -16.60 -5.48
N ASN A 273 -16.78 -16.76 -5.21
CA ASN A 273 -15.78 -15.69 -5.36
C ASN A 273 -14.99 -15.70 -6.69
N MET A 274 -15.33 -16.59 -7.63
CA MET A 274 -14.56 -16.83 -8.85
C MET A 274 -14.61 -15.69 -9.89
N ILE A 275 -15.55 -14.75 -9.74
CA ILE A 275 -15.80 -13.64 -10.70
C ILE A 275 -14.69 -12.58 -10.67
N VAL A 276 -13.93 -12.46 -9.56
CA VAL A 276 -12.89 -11.41 -9.42
C VAL A 276 -11.61 -11.75 -10.19
N LEU A 277 -11.29 -13.04 -10.37
CA LEU A 277 -10.05 -13.49 -11.02
C LEU A 277 -10.08 -13.39 -12.56
N GLU A 278 -11.25 -13.46 -13.20
CA GLU A 278 -11.33 -13.39 -14.66
C GLU A 278 -10.94 -12.02 -15.24
N LYS A 279 -11.17 -10.92 -14.50
CA LYS A 279 -10.78 -9.58 -14.95
C LYS A 279 -9.26 -9.36 -14.94
N VAL A 280 -8.54 -10.01 -14.03
CA VAL A 280 -7.06 -9.95 -13.97
C VAL A 280 -6.44 -10.69 -15.17
N ARG A 281 -7.05 -11.80 -15.62
CA ARG A 281 -6.65 -12.52 -16.84
C ARG A 281 -6.80 -11.68 -18.11
N PHE A 282 -7.88 -10.89 -18.23
CA PHE A 282 -8.15 -10.09 -19.43
C PHE A 282 -7.15 -8.94 -19.63
N VAL A 283 -6.78 -8.25 -18.54
CA VAL A 283 -5.77 -7.17 -18.58
C VAL A 283 -4.38 -7.71 -18.93
N HIS A 284 -4.04 -8.92 -18.46
CA HIS A 284 -2.78 -9.59 -18.79
C HIS A 284 -2.71 -10.02 -20.27
N MET A 285 -3.84 -10.42 -20.86
CA MET A 285 -3.91 -10.86 -22.26
C MET A 285 -3.72 -9.69 -23.25
N ILE A 286 -4.26 -8.50 -22.94
CA ILE A 286 -4.06 -7.28 -23.74
C ILE A 286 -2.59 -6.82 -23.67
N ARG A 287 -1.92 -6.97 -22.52
CA ARG A 287 -0.51 -6.59 -22.36
C ARG A 287 0.45 -7.48 -23.16
N LYS A 288 0.23 -8.81 -23.16
CA LYS A 288 1.00 -9.75 -24.01
C LYS A 288 0.75 -9.54 -25.50
N ALA A 289 -0.47 -9.16 -25.89
CA ALA A 289 -0.78 -8.83 -27.28
C ALA A 289 -0.03 -7.57 -27.74
N GLY A 290 0.04 -6.51 -26.91
CA GLY A 290 0.74 -5.27 -27.22
C GLY A 290 2.28 -5.38 -27.27
N GLU A 291 2.88 -6.23 -26.42
CA GLU A 291 4.32 -6.50 -26.46
C GLU A 291 4.72 -7.32 -27.71
N SER A 292 3.86 -8.26 -28.13
CA SER A 292 4.03 -9.00 -29.38
C SER A 292 3.82 -8.09 -30.62
N GLU A 293 2.94 -7.09 -30.54
CA GLU A 293 2.66 -6.11 -31.59
C GLU A 293 3.86 -5.19 -31.87
N ARG A 294 4.60 -4.78 -30.82
CA ARG A 294 5.84 -4.00 -30.96
C ARG A 294 6.98 -4.80 -31.59
N LEU A 295 7.09 -6.09 -31.24
CA LEU A 295 8.12 -6.99 -31.80
C LEU A 295 7.81 -7.39 -33.25
N ALA A 296 6.53 -7.51 -33.63
CA ALA A 296 6.13 -7.82 -35.00
C ALA A 296 6.19 -6.61 -35.93
N MET A 297 5.99 -5.39 -35.43
CA MET A 297 6.13 -4.15 -36.22
C MET A 297 7.56 -3.86 -36.66
N SER A 298 8.58 -4.38 -35.97
CA SER A 298 9.98 -4.25 -36.40
C SER A 298 10.39 -5.22 -37.53
N LEU A 299 9.54 -6.19 -37.90
CA LEU A 299 9.87 -7.26 -38.85
C LEU A 299 9.02 -7.24 -40.15
N GLY A 300 8.50 -6.07 -40.55
CA GLY A 300 8.11 -5.81 -41.96
C GLY A 300 6.85 -6.52 -42.52
N GLY A 301 5.99 -7.13 -41.70
CA GLY A 301 4.88 -7.97 -42.17
C GLY A 301 3.46 -7.37 -42.14
N ARG A 302 3.23 -6.10 -42.50
CA ARG A 302 1.94 -5.41 -42.24
C ARG A 302 0.67 -6.03 -42.86
N LYS A 303 0.72 -6.70 -44.01
CA LYS A 303 -0.50 -7.15 -44.73
C LYS A 303 -0.95 -8.58 -44.41
N LYS A 304 -0.03 -9.48 -44.05
CA LYS A 304 -0.34 -10.90 -43.80
C LYS A 304 -0.95 -11.14 -42.40
N PHE A 305 -0.67 -10.24 -41.44
CA PHE A 305 -1.13 -10.36 -40.05
C PHE A 305 -2.53 -9.79 -39.78
N LYS A 306 -2.96 -8.75 -40.52
CA LYS A 306 -4.30 -8.17 -40.35
C LYS A 306 -5.40 -9.19 -40.67
N LYS A 307 -5.22 -9.97 -41.75
CA LYS A 307 -6.12 -11.05 -42.16
C LYS A 307 -6.21 -12.18 -41.12
N ARG A 308 -5.07 -12.59 -40.54
CA ARG A 308 -5.02 -13.62 -39.48
C ARG A 308 -5.65 -13.15 -38.16
N ARG A 309 -5.55 -11.86 -37.83
CA ARG A 309 -6.18 -11.26 -36.64
C ARG A 309 -7.71 -11.26 -36.77
N GLU A 310 -8.24 -10.91 -37.94
CA GLU A 310 -9.69 -10.93 -38.21
C GLU A 310 -10.25 -12.37 -38.23
N GLU A 311 -9.52 -13.34 -38.78
CA GLU A 311 -9.90 -14.76 -38.78
C GLU A 311 -9.88 -15.38 -37.36
N ALA A 312 -8.86 -15.07 -36.54
CA ALA A 312 -8.78 -15.56 -35.15
C ALA A 312 -9.85 -14.92 -34.23
N MET A 313 -10.19 -13.65 -34.47
CA MET A 313 -11.22 -12.95 -33.71
C MET A 313 -12.62 -13.47 -34.05
N ARG A 314 -12.89 -13.78 -35.34
CA ARG A 314 -14.14 -14.47 -35.76
C ARG A 314 -14.27 -15.87 -35.17
N ALA A 315 -13.21 -16.68 -35.22
CA ALA A 315 -13.22 -18.03 -34.66
C ALA A 315 -13.48 -18.05 -33.14
N THR A 316 -13.03 -17.02 -32.42
CA THR A 316 -13.23 -16.91 -30.96
C THR A 316 -14.65 -16.48 -30.59
N VAL A 317 -15.29 -15.67 -31.44
CA VAL A 317 -16.69 -15.24 -31.25
C VAL A 317 -17.66 -16.38 -31.55
N GLU A 318 -17.42 -17.16 -32.61
CA GLU A 318 -18.25 -18.32 -32.97
C GLU A 318 -18.13 -19.49 -31.97
N GLN A 319 -16.94 -19.78 -31.44
CA GLN A 319 -16.77 -20.89 -30.47
C GLN A 319 -17.37 -20.63 -29.08
N LYS A 320 -17.65 -19.37 -28.72
CA LYS A 320 -18.11 -19.00 -27.37
C LYS A 320 -19.52 -18.44 -27.32
N GLY A 321 -20.25 -18.45 -28.44
CA GLY A 321 -21.67 -18.09 -28.47
C GLY A 321 -21.99 -16.65 -28.07
N TYR A 322 -21.03 -15.72 -28.17
CA TYR A 322 -21.28 -14.31 -27.91
C TYR A 322 -22.01 -13.71 -29.12
N VAL A 323 -23.32 -13.50 -28.97
CA VAL A 323 -24.07 -12.62 -29.87
C VAL A 323 -23.67 -11.18 -29.55
N CYS A 324 -23.37 -10.42 -30.60
CA CYS A 324 -22.92 -9.03 -30.56
C CYS A 324 -23.89 -8.11 -29.82
#